data_AF-A0A354EDV3-F1
#
_entry.id   AF-A0A354EDV3-F1
#
_cell.length_a   1.000
_cell.length_b   1.000
_cell.length_c   1.000
_cell.angle_alpha   90.00
_cell.angle_beta   90.00
_cell.angle_gamma   90.00
#
_symmetry.space_group_name_H-M   'P 1'
#
loop_
_entity.id
_entity.type
_entity.pdbx_description
1 polymer ?
#
loop_
_entity_poly.entity_id
_entity_poly.type
_entity_poly.pdbx_seq_one_letter_code
_entity_poly.pdbx_strand_id
1 'polypeptide(L)' 'MNITGETRVLGIFGDPVRHSLSPVMQNAALQRAGIDAVYLPFRVRSEELAGAVQSLRALNLWGVNVT' A
#
# COMPACT_ATOMS: atom_id res chain seq x y z
N MET A 1 -10.65 12.36 -0.33
CA MET A 1 -9.70 12.09 0.76
C MET A 1 -8.65 13.17 0.69
N ASN A 2 -8.41 13.90 1.78
CA ASN A 2 -7.35 14.91 1.82
C ASN A 2 -6.11 14.24 2.40
N ILE A 3 -5.04 14.15 1.61
CA ILE A 3 -3.78 13.55 2.04
C ILE A 3 -2.94 14.63 2.71
N THR A 4 -2.40 14.33 3.88
CA THR A 4 -1.54 15.23 4.66
C THR A 4 -0.23 14.52 5.04
N GLY A 5 0.64 15.19 5.80
CA GLY A 5 1.85 14.57 6.35
C GLY A 5 1.57 13.47 7.39
N GLU A 6 0.36 13.41 7.94
CA GLU A 6 -0.03 12.40 8.94
C GLU A 6 -0.64 11.15 8.31
N THR A 7 -1.02 11.22 7.03
CA THR A 7 -1.71 10.14 6.33
C THR A 7 -0.82 8.91 6.22
N ARG A 8 -1.33 7.78 6.68
CA ARG A 8 -0.59 6.50 6.72
C ARG A 8 -0.63 5.81 5.35
N VAL A 9 0.40 5.01 5.07
CA VAL A 9 0.50 4.30 3.79
C VAL A 9 0.41 2.79 4.02
N LEU A 10 -0.51 2.17 3.29
CA LEU A 10 -0.69 0.74 3.11
C LEU A 10 -0.46 0.39 1.63
N GLY A 11 -0.28 -0.89 1.30
CA GLY A 11 -0.23 -1.25 -0.11
C GLY A 11 -0.32 -2.72 -0.46
N ILE A 12 0.04 -3.02 -1.70
CA ILE A 12 0.15 -4.38 -2.24
C ILE A 12 1.40 -4.50 -3.10
N PHE A 13 2.19 -5.53 -2.86
CA PHE A 13 3.33 -5.91 -3.68
C PHE A 13 2.93 -6.98 -4.68
N GLY A 14 3.40 -6.84 -5.91
CA GLY A 14 3.27 -7.86 -6.96
C GLY A 14 3.85 -7.39 -8.30
N ASP A 15 4.02 -8.30 -9.25
CA ASP A 15 4.37 -7.98 -10.63
C ASP A 15 3.70 -8.97 -11.61
N PRO A 16 2.71 -8.55 -12.42
CA PRO A 16 2.09 -7.22 -12.49
C PRO A 16 1.06 -7.00 -11.37
N VAL A 17 0.90 -5.74 -10.91
CA VAL A 17 -0.06 -5.39 -9.84
C VAL A 17 -1.01 -4.22 -10.18
N ARG A 18 -0.75 -3.50 -11.27
CA ARG A 18 -1.49 -2.27 -11.63
C ARG A 18 -2.99 -2.49 -11.88
N HIS A 19 -3.37 -3.70 -12.28
CA HIS A 19 -4.77 -4.08 -12.56
C HIS A 19 -5.55 -4.49 -11.31
N SER A 20 -4.90 -4.54 -10.14
CA SER A 20 -5.55 -4.92 -8.89
C SER A 20 -6.69 -3.95 -8.57
N LEU A 21 -7.84 -4.50 -8.20
CA LEU A 21 -8.98 -3.74 -7.65
C LEU A 21 -8.83 -3.48 -6.14
N SER A 22 -7.84 -4.07 -5.48
CA SER A 22 -7.60 -3.89 -4.05
C SER A 22 -7.44 -2.41 -3.64
N PRO A 23 -6.73 -1.54 -4.39
CA PRO A 23 -6.69 -0.11 -4.07
C PRO A 23 -8.06 0.56 -4.09
N VAL A 24 -8.95 0.20 -5.02
CA VAL A 24 -10.31 0.77 -5.06
C VAL A 24 -11.09 0.35 -3.82
N MET A 25 -11.09 -0.95 -3.51
CA MET A 25 -11.80 -1.52 -2.38
C MET A 25 -11.27 -0.97 -1.03
N GLN A 26 -9.95 -1.00 -0.83
CA GLN A 26 -9.33 -0.62 0.44
C GLN A 26 -9.45 0.87 0.70
N ASN A 27 -9.22 1.74 -0.30
CA ASN A 27 -9.37 3.19 -0.09
C ASN A 27 -10.84 3.56 0.21
N ALA A 28 -11.82 2.90 -0.42
CA ALA A 28 -13.22 3.09 -0.09
C ALA A 28 -13.54 2.67 1.35
N ALA A 29 -13.01 1.53 1.81
CA ALA A 29 -13.18 1.06 3.18
C ALA A 29 -12.52 1.99 4.21
N LEU A 30 -11.28 2.42 3.96
CA LEU A 30 -10.55 3.37 4.82
C LEU A 30 -11.30 4.70 4.95
N GLN A 31 -11.77 5.24 3.82
CA GLN A 31 -12.57 6.46 3.81
C GLN A 31 -13.88 6.28 4.60
N ARG A 32 -14.59 5.17 4.41
CA ARG A 32 -15.85 4.90 5.12
C ARG A 32 -15.66 4.71 6.63
N ALA A 33 -14.51 4.16 7.03
CA ALA A 33 -14.14 3.95 8.43
C ALA A 33 -13.54 5.20 9.11
N GLY A 34 -13.27 6.27 8.36
CA GLY A 34 -12.61 7.47 8.90
C GLY A 34 -11.15 7.24 9.28
N ILE A 35 -10.48 6.27 8.67
CA ILE A 35 -9.07 5.97 8.90
C ILE A 35 -8.23 6.85 7.96
N ASP A 36 -7.32 7.65 8.51
CA ASP A 36 -6.39 8.49 7.75
C ASP A 36 -5.25 7.67 7.15
N ALA A 37 -5.58 6.88 6.12
CA ALA A 37 -4.63 6.08 5.38
C ALA A 37 -4.97 5.99 3.89
N VAL A 38 -3.95 5.76 3.07
CA VAL A 38 -4.06 5.46 1.65
C VAL A 38 -3.50 4.06 1.36
N TYR A 39 -4.12 3.37 0.40
CA TYR A 39 -3.69 2.05 -0.07
C TYR A 39 -3.21 2.11 -1.52
N LEU A 40 -1.95 1.76 -1.77
CA LEU A 40 -1.30 1.92 -3.08
C LEU A 40 -0.74 0.60 -3.64
N PRO A 41 -0.80 0.38 -4.96
CA PRO A 41 -0.07 -0.72 -5.60
C PRO A 41 1.40 -0.37 -5.80
N PHE A 42 2.31 -1.27 -5.41
CA PHE A 42 3.75 -1.16 -5.68
C PHE A 42 4.20 -2.33 -6.54
N ARG A 43 4.73 -2.03 -7.73
CA ARG A 43 5.33 -3.06 -8.58
C ARG A 43 6.64 -3.51 -7.94
N VAL A 44 6.69 -4.76 -7.50
CA VAL A 44 7.86 -5.36 -6.84
C VAL A 44 8.10 -6.71 -7.50
N ARG A 45 9.26 -6.87 -8.13
CA ARG A 45 9.66 -8.16 -8.72
C ARG A 45 10.15 -9.11 -7.61
N SER A 46 10.10 -10.41 -7.87
CA SER A 46 10.51 -11.43 -6.88
C SER A 46 11.94 -11.20 -6.38
N GLU A 47 12.86 -10.80 -7.26
CA GLU A 47 14.25 -10.49 -6.90
C GLU A 47 14.40 -9.22 -6.04
N GLU A 48 13.41 -8.33 -6.02
CA GLU A 48 13.41 -7.07 -5.26
C GLU A 48 12.70 -7.20 -3.90
N LEU A 49 11.99 -8.31 -3.67
CA LEU A 49 11.09 -8.48 -2.52
C LEU A 49 11.79 -8.25 -1.18
N ALA A 50 13.02 -8.74 -1.02
CA ALA A 50 13.80 -8.55 0.21
C ALA A 50 14.02 -7.05 0.51
N GLY A 51 14.41 -6.27 -0.51
CA GLY A 51 14.59 -4.83 -0.39
C GLY A 51 13.27 -4.09 -0.16
N ALA A 52 12.20 -4.52 -0.82
CA ALA A 52 10.87 -3.95 -0.64
C ALA A 52 10.30 -4.20 0.76
N VAL A 53 10.55 -5.36 1.36
CA VAL A 53 10.14 -5.64 2.75
C VAL A 53 10.95 -4.80 3.74
N GLN A 54 12.25 -4.60 3.49
CA GLN A 54 13.06 -3.70 4.33
C GLN A 54 12.57 -2.25 4.29
N SER A 55 12.13 -1.77 3.12
CA SER A 55 11.64 -0.41 2.96
C SER A 55 10.35 -0.13 3.75
N LEU A 56 9.55 -1.16 4.08
CA LEU A 56 8.36 -1.01 4.93
C LEU A 56 8.69 -0.31 6.26
N ARG A 57 9.78 -0.72 6.91
CA ARG A 57 10.23 -0.09 8.17
C ARG A 57 10.84 1.28 7.92
N ALA A 58 11.68 1.40 6.89
CA ALA A 58 12.39 2.64 6.59
C ALA A 58 11.44 3.80 6.22
N LEU A 59 10.33 3.49 5.55
CA LEU A 59 9.32 4.45 5.11
C LEU A 59 8.10 4.49 6.03
N ASN A 60 8.11 3.73 7.14
CA ASN A 60 7.02 3.65 8.11
C ASN A 60 5.66 3.29 7.48
N LEU A 61 5.65 2.35 6.51
CA LEU A 61 4.41 1.78 5.98
C LEU A 61 3.74 0.93 7.07
N TRP A 62 2.42 1.03 7.15
CA TRP A 62 1.63 0.26 8.11
C TRP A 62 1.51 -1.22 7.75
N GLY A 63 1.68 -1.57 6.46
CA GLY A 63 1.63 -2.95 6.01
C GLY A 63 1.33 -3.07 4.52
N VAL A 64 1.50 -4.28 4.01
CA VAL A 64 1.22 -4.61 2.60
C VAL A 64 0.58 -5.98 2.46
N ASN A 65 -0.27 -6.13 1.46
CA ASN A 65 -0.62 -7.44 0.89
C ASN A 65 0.48 -7.88 -0.08
N VAL A 66 0.49 -9.17 -0.42
CA VAL A 66 1.42 -9.76 -1.40
C VAL A 66 0.62 -10.64 -2.35
N THR A 67 0.96 -10.60 -3.64
CA THR A 67 0.37 -11.44 -4.71
C THR A 67 1.39 -11.80 -5.77
#